data_AF-A0A6A6JCX1-F1
#
_entry.id   AF-A0A6A6JCX1-F1
#
_cell.length_a   1.000
_cell.length_b   1.000
_cell.length_c   1.000
_cell.angle_alpha   90.00
_cell.angle_beta   90.00
_cell.angle_gamma   90.00
#
_symmetry.space_group_name_H-M   'P 1'
#
loop_
_entity.id
_entity.type
_entity.pdbx_description
1 polymer ?
#
loop_
_entity_poly.entity_id
_entity_poly.type
_entity_poly.pdbx_seq_one_letter_code
_entity_poly.pdbx_strand_id
1 'polypeptide(L)'
;AGVTAYRVKDPDPNAVDNGNLLGVRIDVSVEAKFVDTYHVLFNRPNTRFRTMLKIHRHTIPPCIPLRQLANRYLPQLRKDSSPEVEQDLIRFGKLLRKELVSWHLRSAAVESLRREAGVLDPKVRKGAETQGPSYGKVLNAFMSDEENEGDDSGVEERITGRQDGPAKIIEVESDLAVRQISLVWSNGQTAVAQIAKDGEIVRGAVRTRDGERLPQLERLLSGRMDGLVKRLNS
;
A
#
# COMPACT_ATOMS: atom_id res chain seq x y z
N ALA A 1 -0.49 19.81 -7.13
CA ALA A 1 -0.50 19.31 -8.52
C ALA A 1 -0.56 17.78 -8.49
N GLY A 2 -1.20 17.13 -9.48
CA GLY A 2 -1.39 15.66 -9.53
C GLY A 2 -2.82 15.17 -9.26
N VAL A 3 -3.83 16.05 -9.34
CA VAL A 3 -5.25 15.69 -9.32
C VAL A 3 -5.92 16.41 -10.48
N THR A 4 -6.57 15.65 -11.36
CA THR A 4 -7.14 16.16 -12.62
C THR A 4 -8.57 15.67 -12.77
N ALA A 5 -9.51 16.58 -13.02
CA ALA A 5 -10.90 16.23 -13.28
C ALA A 5 -11.14 16.07 -14.79
N TYR A 6 -11.97 15.10 -15.17
CA TYR A 6 -12.37 14.84 -16.55
C TYR A 6 -13.83 14.36 -16.59
N ARG A 7 -14.47 14.49 -17.75
CA ARG A 7 -15.86 14.04 -17.95
C ARG A 7 -15.85 12.64 -18.55
N VAL A 8 -16.73 11.78 -18.06
CA VAL A 8 -16.91 10.41 -18.55
C VAL A 8 -18.39 10.20 -18.82
N LYS A 9 -18.71 9.45 -19.87
CA LYS A 9 -20.07 9.00 -20.15
C LYS A 9 -20.14 7.49 -19.99
N ASP A 10 -20.97 7.04 -19.07
CA ASP A 10 -21.33 5.63 -18.93
C ASP A 10 -22.19 5.23 -20.15
N PRO A 11 -21.78 4.18 -20.90
CA PRO A 11 -22.55 3.71 -22.05
C PRO A 11 -23.85 2.98 -21.66
N ASP A 12 -24.06 2.62 -20.39
CA ASP A 12 -25.28 1.92 -19.96
C ASP A 12 -26.52 2.82 -20.14
N PRO A 13 -27.54 2.39 -20.93
CA PRO A 13 -28.79 3.14 -21.11
C PRO A 13 -29.57 3.35 -19.79
N ASN A 14 -29.32 2.55 -18.76
CA ASN A 14 -29.95 2.67 -17.44
C ASN A 14 -29.11 3.48 -16.44
N ALA A 15 -28.02 4.11 -16.89
CA ALA A 15 -27.12 4.83 -16.01
C ALA A 15 -27.78 6.07 -15.40
N VAL A 16 -27.44 6.34 -14.13
CA VAL A 16 -27.87 7.53 -13.41
C VAL A 16 -27.34 8.79 -14.11
N ASP A 17 -28.13 9.86 -14.13
CA ASP A 17 -27.78 11.16 -14.75
C ASP A 17 -27.45 11.07 -16.26
N ASN A 18 -28.18 10.22 -17.00
CA ASN A 18 -27.94 9.95 -18.43
C ASN A 18 -26.51 9.47 -18.73
N GLY A 19 -25.93 8.74 -17.76
CA GLY A 19 -24.56 8.27 -17.81
C GLY A 19 -23.50 9.35 -17.59
N ASN A 20 -23.86 10.58 -17.21
CA ASN A 20 -22.86 11.62 -16.96
C ASN A 20 -22.12 11.35 -15.64
N LEU A 21 -20.82 11.08 -15.76
CA LEU A 21 -19.93 10.85 -14.63
C LEU A 21 -18.84 11.92 -14.60
N LEU A 22 -18.48 12.34 -13.39
CA LEU A 22 -17.30 13.15 -13.14
C LEU A 22 -16.16 12.22 -12.74
N GLY A 23 -15.14 12.11 -13.58
CA GLY A 23 -13.91 11.38 -13.25
C GLY A 23 -12.89 12.29 -12.59
N VAL A 24 -12.22 11.77 -11.57
CA VAL A 24 -11.03 12.38 -10.97
C VAL A 24 -9.87 11.40 -11.09
N ARG A 25 -8.83 11.84 -11.77
CA ARG A 25 -7.55 11.15 -11.92
C ARG A 25 -6.59 11.67 -10.86
N ILE A 26 -5.91 10.78 -10.16
CA ILE A 26 -4.94 11.09 -9.12
C ILE A 26 -3.62 10.42 -9.51
N ASP A 27 -2.63 11.24 -9.83
CA ASP A 27 -1.29 10.78 -10.17
C ASP A 27 -0.39 10.81 -8.94
N VAL A 28 0.21 9.66 -8.64
CA VAL A 28 1.18 9.49 -7.56
C VAL A 28 2.55 9.24 -8.16
N SER A 29 3.51 10.08 -7.77
CA SER A 29 4.92 9.92 -8.09
C SER A 29 5.72 9.78 -6.80
N VAL A 30 6.65 8.83 -6.78
CA VAL A 30 7.59 8.56 -5.69
C VAL A 30 8.96 8.35 -6.34
N GLU A 31 10.03 8.86 -5.70
CA GLU A 31 11.42 8.71 -6.18
C GLU A 31 11.63 9.11 -7.66
N ALA A 32 11.05 10.24 -8.06
CA ALA A 32 11.12 10.78 -9.43
C ALA A 32 10.53 9.86 -10.53
N LYS A 33 9.79 8.81 -10.16
CA LYS A 33 9.04 7.95 -11.08
C LYS A 33 7.54 8.11 -10.86
N PHE A 34 6.78 8.05 -11.95
CA PHE A 34 5.32 7.90 -11.87
C PHE A 34 5.02 6.45 -11.50
N VAL A 35 4.40 6.25 -10.35
CA VAL A 35 4.14 4.91 -9.83
C VAL A 35 2.80 4.43 -10.36
N ASP A 36 1.72 5.08 -9.92
CA ASP A 36 0.36 4.66 -10.21
C ASP A 36 -0.56 5.85 -10.48
N THR A 37 -1.55 5.60 -11.34
CA THR A 37 -2.66 6.52 -11.59
C THR A 37 -3.96 5.92 -11.05
N TYR A 38 -4.56 6.61 -10.09
CA TYR A 38 -5.83 6.21 -9.49
C TYR A 38 -7.00 7.01 -10.04
N HIS A 39 -8.15 6.35 -10.13
CA HIS A 39 -9.36 6.93 -10.70
C HIS A 39 -10.47 6.85 -9.67
N VAL A 40 -11.20 7.95 -9.50
CA VAL A 40 -12.44 8.01 -8.71
C VAL A 40 -13.52 8.60 -9.61
N LEU A 41 -14.59 7.84 -9.83
CA LEU A 41 -15.74 8.25 -10.62
C LEU A 41 -16.87 8.64 -9.68
N PHE A 42 -17.44 9.82 -9.92
CA PHE A 42 -18.58 10.36 -9.20
C PHE A 42 -19.81 10.39 -10.09
N ASN A 43 -20.96 10.03 -9.52
CA ASN A 43 -22.26 10.24 -10.12
C ASN A 43 -23.04 11.31 -9.36
N ARG A 44 -24.11 11.80 -9.98
CA ARG A 44 -25.08 12.72 -9.36
C ARG A 44 -26.37 11.95 -9.08
N PRO A 45 -26.57 11.44 -7.86
CA PRO A 45 -27.72 10.60 -7.56
C PRO A 45 -29.04 11.39 -7.51
N ASN A 46 -28.98 12.70 -7.27
CA ASN A 46 -30.17 13.54 -7.13
C ASN A 46 -30.24 14.59 -8.23
N THR A 47 -31.28 14.51 -9.06
CA THR A 47 -31.54 15.48 -10.14
C THR A 47 -31.91 16.87 -9.63
N ARG A 48 -32.42 16.98 -8.39
CA ARG A 48 -32.75 18.26 -7.73
C ARG A 48 -31.52 18.99 -7.21
N PHE A 49 -30.51 18.26 -6.75
CA PHE A 49 -29.26 18.82 -6.23
C PHE A 49 -28.10 18.53 -7.19
N ARG A 50 -28.01 19.32 -8.26
CA ARG A 50 -27.00 19.16 -9.34
C ARG A 50 -25.55 19.23 -8.86
N THR A 51 -25.31 19.82 -7.69
CA THR A 51 -23.97 19.96 -7.08
C THR A 51 -23.58 18.78 -6.20
N MET A 52 -24.53 17.89 -5.84
CA MET A 52 -24.25 16.77 -4.95
C MET A 52 -23.67 15.58 -5.71
N LEU A 53 -22.44 15.23 -5.37
CA LEU A 53 -21.71 14.11 -5.92
C LEU A 53 -21.66 12.94 -4.93
N LYS A 54 -21.66 11.74 -5.48
CA LYS A 54 -21.46 10.49 -4.75
C LYS A 54 -20.45 9.62 -5.48
N ILE A 55 -19.60 8.92 -4.73
CA ILE A 55 -18.63 7.99 -5.31
C ILE A 55 -19.40 6.83 -5.93
N HIS A 56 -19.16 6.58 -7.22
CA HIS A 56 -19.74 5.48 -7.98
C HIS A 56 -18.76 4.30 -8.09
N ARG A 57 -17.55 4.53 -8.60
CA ARG A 57 -16.49 3.51 -8.77
C ARG A 57 -15.13 4.12 -8.49
N HIS A 58 -14.15 3.29 -8.08
CA HIS A 58 -12.78 3.74 -7.87
C HIS A 58 -11.76 2.61 -8.01
N THR A 59 -10.50 2.98 -8.23
CA THR A 59 -9.35 2.04 -8.25
C THR A 59 -8.48 2.14 -6.98
N ILE A 60 -8.94 2.87 -5.96
CA ILE A 60 -8.21 3.10 -4.71
C ILE A 60 -8.04 1.78 -3.91
N PRO A 61 -6.82 1.47 -3.42
CA PRO A 61 -6.57 0.28 -2.60
C PRO A 61 -7.44 0.25 -1.32
N PRO A 62 -7.89 -0.93 -0.87
CA PRO A 62 -8.82 -1.06 0.26
C PRO A 62 -8.25 -0.59 1.59
N CYS A 63 -6.91 -0.53 1.74
CA CYS A 63 -6.24 -0.02 2.93
C CYS A 63 -6.32 1.51 3.08
N ILE A 64 -6.69 2.23 2.02
CA ILE A 64 -6.87 3.68 2.03
C ILE A 64 -8.28 4.03 2.51
N PRO A 65 -8.44 4.95 3.49
CA PRO A 65 -9.72 5.25 4.12
C PRO A 65 -10.64 6.14 3.26
N LEU A 66 -11.01 5.66 2.06
CA LEU A 66 -11.79 6.42 1.08
C LEU A 66 -13.17 6.81 1.63
N ARG A 67 -13.84 5.89 2.32
CA ARG A 67 -15.18 6.15 2.89
C ARG A 67 -15.15 7.23 3.97
N GLN A 68 -14.13 7.22 4.83
CA GLN A 68 -13.98 8.23 5.87
C GLN A 68 -13.70 9.62 5.26
N LEU A 69 -12.88 9.67 4.20
CA LEU A 69 -12.65 10.91 3.45
C LEU A 69 -13.93 11.40 2.76
N ALA A 70 -14.68 10.50 2.12
CA ALA A 70 -15.93 10.83 1.47
C ALA A 70 -16.98 11.35 2.47
N ASN A 71 -17.15 10.72 3.63
CA ASN A 71 -18.10 11.18 4.63
C ASN A 71 -17.76 12.58 5.19
N ARG A 72 -16.47 12.93 5.23
CA ARG A 72 -16.00 14.22 5.75
C ARG A 72 -16.11 15.35 4.72
N TYR A 73 -15.80 15.07 3.45
CA TYR A 73 -15.67 16.10 2.42
C TYR A 73 -16.76 16.05 1.34
N LEU A 74 -17.49 14.95 1.25
CA LEU A 74 -18.62 14.72 0.33
C LEU A 74 -19.88 14.27 1.12
N PRO A 75 -20.30 15.05 2.13
CA PRO A 75 -21.48 14.71 2.91
C PRO A 75 -22.70 14.55 2.01
N GLN A 76 -23.48 13.52 2.29
CA GLN A 76 -24.74 13.24 1.60
C GLN A 76 -25.87 13.89 2.41
N LEU A 77 -26.86 14.45 1.72
CA LEU A 77 -28.01 15.07 2.37
C LEU A 77 -28.79 13.99 3.12
N ARG A 78 -28.95 14.16 4.43
CA ARG A 78 -29.93 13.38 5.18
C ARG A 78 -31.31 13.97 4.90
N LYS A 79 -32.34 13.12 4.89
CA LYS A 79 -33.71 13.44 4.50
C LYS A 79 -34.31 14.66 5.22
N ASP A 80 -33.76 14.99 6.39
CA ASP A 80 -34.30 15.98 7.33
C ASP A 80 -33.33 17.17 7.57
N SER A 81 -32.28 17.32 6.77
CA SER A 81 -31.23 18.34 6.97
C SER A 81 -31.31 19.44 5.91
N SER A 82 -31.22 20.70 6.36
CA SER A 82 -31.04 21.87 5.50
C SER A 82 -29.83 21.72 4.56
N PRO A 83 -29.86 22.28 3.34
CA PRO A 83 -28.91 22.02 2.26
C PRO A 83 -27.49 22.62 2.45
N GLU A 84 -27.10 22.98 3.67
CA GLU A 84 -26.00 23.92 3.93
C GLU A 84 -24.59 23.30 3.93
N VAL A 85 -24.46 21.97 3.88
CA VAL A 85 -23.13 21.34 3.91
C VAL A 85 -22.57 21.23 2.49
N GLU A 86 -21.81 22.25 2.10
CA GLU A 86 -21.12 22.31 0.81
C GLU A 86 -20.07 21.20 0.69
N GLN A 87 -20.06 20.53 -0.47
CA GLN A 87 -19.08 19.49 -0.77
C GLN A 87 -17.76 20.10 -1.22
N ASP A 88 -16.64 19.64 -0.66
CA ASP A 88 -15.30 20.11 -1.00
C ASP A 88 -14.50 19.02 -1.72
N LEU A 89 -14.68 18.95 -3.04
CA LEU A 89 -13.95 18.03 -3.91
C LEU A 89 -12.44 18.31 -3.93
N ILE A 90 -12.05 19.57 -3.78
CA ILE A 90 -10.64 19.97 -3.87
C ILE A 90 -9.90 19.40 -2.65
N ARG A 91 -10.46 19.57 -1.46
CA ARG A 91 -9.88 19.05 -0.22
C ARG A 91 -9.98 17.54 -0.14
N PHE A 92 -11.07 16.95 -0.61
CA PHE A 92 -11.17 15.50 -0.81
C PHE A 92 -10.01 14.97 -1.66
N GLY A 93 -9.84 15.51 -2.88
CA GLY A 93 -8.81 15.07 -3.81
C GLY A 93 -7.39 15.27 -3.28
N LYS A 94 -7.11 16.42 -2.64
CA LYS A 94 -5.82 16.71 -2.01
C LYS A 94 -5.47 15.71 -0.91
N LEU A 95 -6.43 15.38 -0.05
CA LEU A 95 -6.19 14.47 1.08
C LEU A 95 -6.14 13.01 0.64
N LEU A 96 -6.97 12.61 -0.33
CA LEU A 96 -6.88 11.29 -0.92
C LEU A 96 -5.52 11.07 -1.59
N ARG A 97 -5.04 12.05 -2.36
CA ARG A 97 -3.69 12.00 -2.93
C ARG A 97 -2.62 11.91 -1.83
N LYS A 98 -2.76 12.68 -0.75
CA LYS A 98 -1.80 12.63 0.37
C LYS A 98 -1.73 11.24 0.99
N GLU A 99 -2.86 10.59 1.23
CA GLU A 99 -2.88 9.23 1.79
C GLU A 99 -2.28 8.19 0.82
N LEU A 100 -2.56 8.30 -0.49
CA LEU A 100 -1.95 7.43 -1.50
C LEU A 100 -0.44 7.61 -1.58
N VAL A 101 0.05 8.86 -1.64
CA VAL A 101 1.49 9.16 -1.65
C VAL A 101 2.14 8.59 -0.39
N SER A 102 1.54 8.79 0.78
CA SER A 102 2.07 8.24 2.03
C SER A 102 2.11 6.71 2.04
N TRP A 103 1.12 6.03 1.47
CA TRP A 103 1.15 4.57 1.37
C TRP A 103 2.29 4.08 0.47
N HIS A 104 2.52 4.74 -0.67
CA HIS A 104 3.63 4.43 -1.56
C HIS A 104 5.00 4.71 -0.93
N LEU A 105 5.15 5.83 -0.20
CA LEU A 105 6.39 6.13 0.52
C LEU A 105 6.71 5.07 1.58
N ARG A 106 5.70 4.61 2.34
CA ARG A 106 5.88 3.52 3.32
C ARG A 106 6.25 2.21 2.63
N SER A 107 5.58 1.89 1.52
CA SER A 107 5.83 0.66 0.76
C SER A 107 7.25 0.62 0.18
N ALA A 108 7.69 1.73 -0.43
CA ALA A 108 9.04 1.89 -0.96
C ALA A 108 10.10 1.77 0.14
N ALA A 109 9.86 2.39 1.30
CA ALA A 109 10.76 2.30 2.43
C ALA A 109 10.90 0.85 2.95
N VAL A 110 9.80 0.08 3.00
CA VAL A 110 9.85 -1.33 3.44
C VAL A 110 10.54 -2.20 2.40
N GLU A 111 10.36 -1.91 1.11
CA GLU A 111 11.08 -2.59 0.04
C GLU A 111 12.60 -2.31 0.11
N SER A 112 12.98 -1.06 0.40
CA SER A 112 14.38 -0.68 0.67
C SER A 112 14.95 -1.47 1.84
N LEU A 113 14.22 -1.56 2.95
CA LEU A 113 14.61 -2.36 4.12
C LEU A 113 14.79 -3.85 3.80
N ARG A 114 13.86 -4.44 3.04
CA ARG A 114 13.96 -5.85 2.60
C ARG A 114 15.21 -6.09 1.75
N ARG A 115 15.53 -5.15 0.86
CA ARG A 115 16.73 -5.20 0.03
C ARG A 115 18.01 -5.08 0.88
N GLU A 116 18.06 -4.16 1.83
CA GLU A 116 19.19 -4.01 2.75
C GLU A 116 19.38 -5.24 3.66
N ALA A 117 18.28 -5.84 4.12
CA ALA A 117 18.29 -7.02 4.98
C ALA A 117 18.60 -8.33 4.22
N GLY A 118 18.56 -8.32 2.89
CA GLY A 118 18.67 -9.53 2.07
C GLY A 118 17.44 -10.44 2.11
N VAL A 119 16.34 -9.97 2.70
CA VAL A 119 15.06 -10.68 2.83
C VAL A 119 14.18 -10.28 1.65
N LEU A 120 14.53 -10.76 0.45
CA LEU A 120 13.69 -10.56 -0.73
C LEU A 120 12.65 -11.67 -0.80
N ASP A 121 11.37 -11.28 -0.86
CA ASP A 121 10.26 -12.19 -1.13
C ASP A 121 10.54 -12.99 -2.43
N PRO A 122 10.45 -14.33 -2.43
CA PRO A 122 10.63 -15.14 -3.65
C PRO A 122 9.63 -14.78 -4.77
N LYS A 123 8.54 -14.07 -4.46
CA LYS A 123 7.61 -13.51 -5.46
C LYS A 123 8.23 -12.46 -6.38
N VAL A 124 9.26 -11.72 -5.93
CA VAL A 124 9.95 -10.72 -6.75
C VAL A 124 10.97 -11.38 -7.69
N ARG A 125 11.50 -12.57 -7.34
CA ARG A 125 12.44 -13.31 -8.20
C ARG A 125 11.80 -13.79 -9.51
N LYS A 126 10.48 -14.01 -9.56
CA LYS A 126 9.75 -14.40 -10.78
C LYS A 126 9.28 -13.22 -11.65
N GLY A 127 9.45 -11.97 -11.20
CA GLY A 127 9.00 -10.77 -11.92
C GLY A 127 10.11 -9.98 -12.62
N ALA A 128 11.38 -10.36 -12.45
CA ALA A 128 12.53 -9.61 -12.99
C ALA A 128 12.88 -9.98 -14.45
N GLU A 129 12.30 -11.06 -15.00
CA GLU A 129 12.35 -11.38 -16.42
C GLU A 129 10.96 -11.21 -17.04
N THR A 130 10.67 -9.99 -17.49
CA THR A 130 9.84 -9.60 -18.66
C THR A 130 9.35 -8.17 -18.42
N GLN A 131 10.20 -7.19 -18.71
CA GLN A 131 9.75 -5.80 -18.85
C GLN A 131 9.20 -5.59 -20.27
N GLY A 132 7.87 -5.56 -20.37
CA GLY A 132 7.12 -5.02 -21.49
C GLY A 132 5.71 -4.65 -21.01
N PRO A 133 5.11 -3.53 -21.45
CA PRO A 133 3.77 -3.14 -21.02
C PRO A 133 2.75 -4.08 -21.67
N SER A 134 2.31 -5.11 -20.95
CA SER A 134 1.30 -6.06 -21.44
C SER A 134 -0.11 -5.47 -21.31
N TYR A 135 -0.46 -4.56 -22.22
CA TYR A 135 -1.87 -4.37 -22.58
C TYR A 135 -2.33 -5.60 -23.38
N GLY A 136 -3.22 -6.39 -22.77
CA GLY A 136 -3.96 -7.45 -23.46
C GLY A 136 -3.24 -8.80 -23.56
N LYS A 137 -3.41 -9.66 -22.56
CA LYS A 137 -3.22 -11.11 -22.73
C LYS A 137 -4.51 -11.83 -22.37
N VAL A 138 -5.37 -11.95 -23.36
CA VAL A 138 -6.53 -12.85 -23.37
C VAL A 138 -6.04 -14.29 -23.52
N LEU A 139 -6.49 -15.14 -22.59
CA LEU A 139 -6.79 -16.58 -22.73
C LEU A 139 -5.86 -17.41 -23.64
N ASN A 140 -4.82 -18.01 -23.06
CA ASN A 140 -4.28 -19.30 -23.52
C ASN A 140 -4.26 -20.26 -22.32
N ALA A 141 -5.38 -20.94 -22.11
CA ALA A 141 -5.57 -21.99 -21.11
C ALA A 141 -5.83 -23.35 -21.81
N PHE A 142 -5.02 -23.68 -22.82
CA PHE A 142 -5.03 -24.98 -23.47
C PHE A 142 -3.59 -25.46 -23.67
N MET A 143 -3.25 -26.55 -22.96
CA MET A 143 -2.15 -27.52 -23.20
C MET A 143 -0.73 -26.94 -23.12
N SER A 144 0.21 -27.50 -22.35
CA SER A 144 0.55 -28.91 -22.31
C SER A 144 0.91 -29.41 -20.91
N ASP A 145 0.42 -30.62 -20.66
CA ASP A 145 0.96 -31.64 -19.78
C ASP A 145 2.34 -32.05 -20.32
N GLU A 146 3.39 -31.94 -19.52
CA GLU A 146 4.64 -32.68 -19.75
C GLU A 146 5.40 -32.78 -18.42
N GLU A 147 5.61 -34.04 -18.04
CA GLU A 147 6.27 -34.53 -16.85
C GLU A 147 7.69 -33.95 -16.71
N ASN A 148 8.02 -33.44 -15.52
CA ASN A 148 9.41 -33.35 -15.10
C ASN A 148 9.51 -33.86 -13.66
N GLU A 149 9.67 -35.17 -13.56
CA GLU A 149 10.26 -35.82 -12.39
C GLU A 149 11.73 -35.36 -12.30
N GLY A 150 12.02 -34.59 -11.26
CA GLY A 150 13.36 -34.12 -10.94
C GLY A 150 13.51 -34.05 -9.43
N ASP A 151 13.80 -35.21 -8.85
CA ASP A 151 14.43 -35.43 -7.56
C ASP A 151 15.58 -34.43 -7.32
N ASP A 152 15.55 -33.65 -6.23
CA ASP A 152 16.72 -33.49 -5.35
C ASP A 152 16.35 -32.74 -4.05
N SER A 153 16.59 -33.46 -2.96
CA SER A 153 16.85 -33.08 -1.56
C SER A 153 16.13 -31.88 -0.95
N GLY A 154 15.20 -32.23 -0.05
CA GLY A 154 14.79 -31.37 1.05
C GLY A 154 15.99 -30.97 1.91
N VAL A 155 16.33 -29.68 1.88
CA VAL A 155 17.06 -29.04 2.97
C VAL A 155 16.02 -28.53 3.94
N GLU A 156 15.58 -29.41 4.85
CA GLU A 156 15.07 -28.97 6.14
C GLU A 156 16.19 -28.17 6.80
N GLU A 157 16.12 -26.84 6.73
CA GLU A 157 17.02 -25.97 7.50
C GLU A 157 16.58 -26.08 8.97
N ARG A 158 17.08 -27.14 9.63
CA ARG A 158 16.98 -27.34 11.05
C ARG A 158 17.65 -26.15 11.73
N ILE A 159 16.84 -25.26 12.27
CA ILE A 159 17.27 -24.15 13.13
C ILE A 159 17.75 -24.73 14.46
N THR A 160 18.92 -25.37 14.44
CA THR A 160 19.61 -25.85 15.64
C THR A 160 21.09 -25.57 15.47
N GLY A 161 21.47 -24.33 15.75
CA GLY A 161 22.87 -23.92 15.79
C GLY A 161 22.96 -22.49 16.29
N ARG A 162 23.53 -22.31 17.49
CA ARG A 162 23.86 -21.01 18.07
C ARG A 162 24.83 -20.31 17.12
N GLN A 163 24.31 -19.51 16.20
CA GLN A 163 25.12 -18.66 15.34
C GLN A 163 25.53 -17.43 16.16
N ASP A 164 26.76 -17.47 16.68
CA ASP A 164 27.43 -16.37 17.36
C ASP A 164 27.94 -15.34 16.33
N GLY A 165 27.01 -14.86 15.49
CA GLY A 165 27.21 -13.79 14.52
C GLY A 165 26.26 -12.62 14.80
N PRO A 166 26.51 -11.43 14.22
CA PRO A 166 25.61 -10.29 14.40
C PRO A 166 24.20 -10.69 13.96
N ALA A 167 23.20 -10.35 14.77
CA ALA A 167 21.81 -10.73 14.54
C ALA A 167 21.34 -10.23 13.16
N LYS A 168 21.03 -11.16 12.25
CA LYS A 168 20.54 -10.81 10.90
C LYS A 168 19.03 -10.81 10.89
N ILE A 169 18.43 -9.84 10.23
CA ILE A 169 16.99 -9.84 9.96
C ILE A 169 16.72 -10.97 8.96
N ILE A 170 15.85 -11.90 9.32
CA ILE A 170 15.45 -13.04 8.48
C ILE A 170 14.06 -12.86 7.88
N GLU A 171 13.24 -12.01 8.50
CA GLU A 171 11.84 -11.81 8.09
C GLU A 171 11.42 -10.35 8.28
N VAL A 172 10.66 -9.83 7.30
CA VAL A 172 10.09 -8.47 7.31
C VAL A 172 8.65 -8.53 6.82
N GLU A 173 7.72 -8.53 7.77
CA GLU A 173 6.27 -8.49 7.49
C GLU A 173 5.72 -7.08 7.64
N SER A 174 4.63 -6.78 6.92
CA SER A 174 3.92 -5.50 7.00
C SER A 174 2.42 -5.68 6.88
N ASP A 175 1.65 -4.77 7.47
CA ASP A 175 0.22 -4.69 7.22
C ASP A 175 -0.09 -4.10 5.83
N LEU A 176 -1.31 -4.28 5.33
CA LEU A 176 -1.71 -3.79 3.99
C LEU A 176 -1.52 -2.26 3.80
N ALA A 177 -1.62 -1.48 4.89
CA ALA A 177 -1.41 -0.03 4.85
C ALA A 177 0.06 0.37 5.08
N VAL A 178 0.93 -0.61 5.38
CA VAL A 178 2.34 -0.44 5.74
C VAL A 178 2.53 0.57 6.87
N ARG A 179 1.57 0.67 7.79
CA ARG A 179 1.65 1.52 8.99
C ARG A 179 2.37 0.83 10.13
N GLN A 180 2.48 -0.49 10.07
CA GLN A 180 3.18 -1.31 11.03
C GLN A 180 4.00 -2.37 10.30
N ILE A 181 5.23 -2.58 10.76
CA ILE A 181 6.09 -3.69 10.34
C ILE A 181 6.43 -4.57 11.53
N SER A 182 6.64 -5.85 11.23
CA SER A 182 7.19 -6.84 12.14
C SER A 182 8.51 -7.35 11.57
N LEU A 183 9.54 -7.41 12.42
CA LEU A 183 10.87 -7.89 12.08
C LEU A 183 11.21 -9.11 12.94
N VAL A 184 11.84 -10.11 12.34
CA VAL A 184 12.39 -11.27 13.06
C VAL A 184 13.87 -11.37 12.77
N TRP A 185 14.67 -11.58 13.82
CA TRP A 185 16.12 -11.80 13.71
C TRP A 185 16.49 -13.28 13.88
N SER A 186 17.65 -13.66 13.35
CA SER A 186 18.21 -15.02 13.43
C SER A 186 18.45 -15.51 14.86
N ASN A 187 18.59 -14.60 15.84
CA ASN A 187 18.73 -14.92 17.26
C ASN A 187 17.39 -15.08 18.00
N GLY A 188 16.25 -15.02 17.28
CA GLY A 188 14.91 -15.13 17.84
C GLY A 188 14.37 -13.83 18.46
N GLN A 189 15.07 -12.70 18.35
CA GLN A 189 14.49 -11.41 18.67
C GLN A 189 13.37 -11.08 17.69
N THR A 190 12.39 -10.32 18.15
CA THR A 190 11.28 -9.82 17.34
C THR A 190 11.06 -8.35 17.61
N ALA A 191 10.65 -7.60 16.59
CA ALA A 191 10.31 -6.20 16.75
C ALA A 191 9.03 -5.86 16.01
N VAL A 192 8.32 -4.90 16.58
CA VAL A 192 7.15 -4.29 15.96
C VAL A 192 7.40 -2.80 15.91
N ALA A 193 7.29 -2.21 14.72
CA ALA A 193 7.53 -0.78 14.52
C ALA A 193 6.37 -0.11 13.77
N GLN A 194 6.06 1.13 14.16
CA GLN A 194 5.07 1.99 13.53
C GLN A 194 5.73 2.96 12.56
N ILE A 195 5.18 3.05 11.35
CA ILE A 195 5.72 3.83 10.25
C ILE A 195 4.84 5.08 10.02
N ALA A 196 5.49 6.25 9.97
CA ALA A 196 4.89 7.54 9.65
C ALA A 196 4.54 7.68 8.17
N LYS A 197 3.87 8.79 7.85
CA LYS A 197 3.38 9.11 6.51
C LYS A 197 4.46 9.35 5.46
N ASP A 198 5.69 9.58 5.90
CA ASP A 198 6.90 9.82 5.11
C ASP A 198 7.78 8.56 4.98
N GLY A 199 7.42 7.46 5.63
CA GLY A 199 8.21 6.23 5.65
C GLY A 199 9.18 6.12 6.83
N GLU A 200 9.18 7.06 7.78
CA GLU A 200 10.03 6.98 8.97
C GLU A 200 9.43 6.10 10.07
N ILE A 201 10.27 5.44 10.85
CA ILE A 201 9.86 4.69 12.04
C ILE A 201 9.72 5.65 13.22
N VAL A 202 8.50 5.79 13.72
CA VAL A 202 8.17 6.70 14.84
C VAL A 202 8.37 6.02 16.19
N ARG A 203 7.98 4.76 16.28
CA ARG A 203 8.00 3.96 17.51
C ARG A 203 8.28 2.52 17.16
N GLY A 204 9.01 1.84 18.03
CA GLY A 204 9.21 0.41 17.93
C GLY A 204 9.36 -0.22 19.30
N ALA A 205 8.96 -1.48 19.40
CA ALA A 205 9.25 -2.33 20.54
C ALA A 205 10.08 -3.52 20.07
N VAL A 206 11.15 -3.85 20.80
CA VAL A 206 12.00 -5.00 20.51
C VAL A 206 11.95 -5.95 21.69
N ARG A 207 11.74 -7.22 21.41
CA ARG A 207 11.68 -8.29 22.41
C ARG A 207 12.68 -9.39 22.09
N THR A 208 13.27 -9.97 23.14
CA THR A 208 14.03 -11.21 23.03
C THR A 208 13.10 -12.39 22.74
N ARG A 209 13.69 -13.55 22.45
CA ARG A 209 12.97 -14.83 22.36
C ARG A 209 12.16 -15.12 23.64
N ASP A 210 12.69 -14.72 24.79
CA ASP A 210 12.07 -14.93 26.11
C ASP A 210 11.02 -13.85 26.45
N GLY A 211 10.80 -12.87 25.56
CA GLY A 211 9.79 -11.83 25.70
C GLY A 211 10.25 -10.57 26.44
N GLU A 212 11.50 -10.51 26.88
CA GLU A 212 12.07 -9.33 27.55
C GLU A 212 12.26 -8.17 26.57
N ARG A 213 11.91 -6.95 27.00
CA ARG A 213 12.06 -5.76 26.16
C ARG A 213 13.51 -5.27 26.13
N LEU A 214 13.97 -4.89 24.94
CA LEU A 214 15.31 -4.36 24.70
C LEU A 214 15.27 -2.85 24.37
N PRO A 215 15.21 -1.95 25.37
CA PRO A 215 15.02 -0.52 25.15
C PRO A 215 16.17 0.15 24.39
N GLN A 216 17.36 -0.44 24.40
CA GLN A 216 18.50 0.05 23.62
C GLN A 216 18.25 -0.11 22.11
N LEU A 217 17.77 -1.28 21.68
CA LEU A 217 17.42 -1.54 20.29
C LEU A 217 16.18 -0.75 19.85
N GLU A 218 15.23 -0.50 20.76
CA GLU A 218 14.06 0.34 20.48
C GLU A 218 14.44 1.77 20.08
N ARG A 219 15.51 2.33 20.66
CA ARG A 219 16.02 3.66 20.28
C ARG A 219 16.63 3.64 18.87
N LEU A 220 17.35 2.57 18.52
CA LEU A 220 18.00 2.42 17.21
C LEU A 220 16.98 2.21 16.06
N LEU A 221 15.81 1.64 16.38
CA LEU A 221 14.72 1.49 15.43
C LEU A 221 14.16 2.83 14.94
N SER A 222 14.16 3.87 15.77
CA SER A 222 13.56 5.17 15.42
C SER A 222 14.34 5.89 14.31
N GLY A 223 13.61 6.65 13.46
CA GLY A 223 14.17 7.44 12.36
C GLY A 223 13.92 6.84 10.97
N ARG A 224 14.71 7.26 9.98
CA ARG A 224 14.53 6.84 8.58
C ARG A 224 14.75 5.34 8.42
N MET A 225 13.93 4.70 7.60
CA MET A 225 14.03 3.26 7.34
C MET A 225 15.30 2.91 6.56
N ASP A 226 15.76 3.80 5.68
CA ASP A 226 17.05 3.66 5.00
C ASP A 226 18.19 3.62 6.01
N GLY A 227 19.09 2.65 5.85
CA GLY A 227 20.21 2.42 6.77
C GLY A 227 19.80 1.89 8.14
N LEU A 228 18.55 1.47 8.35
CA LEU A 228 18.12 0.84 9.60
C LEU A 228 18.96 -0.41 9.90
N VAL A 229 19.25 -1.22 8.88
CA VAL A 229 20.10 -2.43 9.03
C VAL A 229 21.49 -2.06 9.54
N LYS A 230 22.08 -0.95 9.04
CA LYS A 230 23.38 -0.46 9.50
C LYS A 230 23.31 -0.01 10.96
N ARG A 231 22.27 0.75 11.35
CA ARG A 231 22.09 1.22 12.73
C ARG A 231 21.91 0.08 13.73
N LEU A 232 21.24 -1.00 13.33
CA LEU A 232 21.02 -2.16 14.20
C LEU A 232 22.27 -3.04 14.34
N ASN A 233 23.22 -2.95 13.41
CA ASN A 233 24.49 -3.68 13.42
C ASN A 233 25.67 -2.83 13.94
N SER A 234 25.42 -1.58 14.36
CA SER A 234 26.43 -0.66 14.91
C SER A 234 26.45 -0.74 16.43
#